data_AF-A0A2T5PMP4-F1
#
_entry.id   AF-A0A2T5PMP4-F1
#
_cell.length_a   1.000
_cell.length_b   1.000
_cell.length_c   1.000
_cell.angle_alpha   90.00
_cell.angle_beta   90.00
_cell.angle_gamma   90.00
#
_symmetry.space_group_name_H-M   'P 1'
#
loop_
_entity.id
_entity.type
_entity.pdbx_description
1 polymer ?
#
loop_
_entity_poly.entity_id
_entity_poly.type
_entity_poly.pdbx_seq_one_letter_code
_entity_poly.pdbx_strand_id
1 'polypeptide(L)'
;MQSSFTDLEYAAKKKLTRRDRFLAEIDAVTPWAALAAELEPFYPKGKGRGRPPIGLERMLRMYVAQQCFGLSDEGIEDAIYDSQSIRSFVGIDLGREDAPDATTLLKFRRLLETHELTRKIFETINRQLAEKGLLMREGTIVDATLIAAPPSTK
;
A
#
# COMPACT_ATOMS: atom_id res chain seq x y z
N MET A 1 7.21 16.43 10.98
CA MET A 1 7.60 15.16 11.61
C MET A 1 9.12 15.13 11.67
N GLN A 2 9.71 14.81 12.83
CA GLN A 2 11.17 14.64 12.95
C GLN A 2 11.50 13.25 12.41
N SER A 3 12.28 13.17 11.33
CA SER A 3 12.71 11.90 10.74
C SER A 3 13.66 11.16 11.68
N SER A 4 13.53 9.83 11.76
CA SER A 4 14.45 8.99 12.54
C SER A 4 15.85 9.00 11.89
N PHE A 5 16.89 8.75 12.68
CA PHE A 5 18.26 8.59 12.19
C PHE A 5 18.35 7.54 11.07
N THR A 6 17.62 6.43 11.22
CA THR A 6 17.56 5.36 10.21
C THR A 6 16.92 5.82 8.90
N ASP A 7 15.95 6.73 8.96
CA ASP A 7 15.30 7.28 7.77
C ASP A 7 16.26 8.21 7.01
N LEU A 8 17.01 9.03 7.75
CA LEU A 8 17.99 9.95 7.18
C LEU A 8 19.16 9.21 6.52
N GLU A 9 19.68 8.16 7.17
CA GLU A 9 20.72 7.31 6.59
C GLU A 9 20.22 6.62 5.32
N TYR A 10 19.00 6.08 5.34
CA TYR A 10 18.42 5.41 4.18
C TYR A 10 18.15 6.37 3.02
N ALA A 11 17.71 7.60 3.32
CA ALA A 11 17.52 8.65 2.32
C ALA A 11 18.85 9.13 1.71
N ALA A 12 19.95 9.08 2.48
CA ALA A 12 21.28 9.49 2.03
C ALA A 12 22.00 8.44 1.17
N LYS A 13 21.46 7.22 1.04
CA LYS A 13 22.09 6.17 0.24
C LYS A 13 22.18 6.57 -1.23
N LYS A 14 23.32 6.30 -1.87
CA LYS A 14 23.54 6.63 -3.29
C LYS A 14 22.71 5.78 -4.27
N LYS A 15 22.32 4.57 -3.87
CA LYS A 15 21.64 3.60 -4.73
C LYS A 15 20.15 3.50 -4.38
N LEU A 16 19.29 3.91 -5.31
CA LEU A 16 17.87 3.59 -5.26
C LEU A 16 17.64 2.15 -5.75
N THR A 17 17.08 1.30 -4.89
CA THR A 17 16.76 -0.08 -5.25
C THR A 17 15.58 -0.10 -6.22
N ARG A 18 15.33 -1.27 -6.85
CA ARG A 18 14.13 -1.46 -7.67
C ARG A 18 12.86 -1.28 -6.84
N ARG A 19 12.87 -1.78 -5.60
CA ARG A 19 11.75 -1.66 -4.65
C ARG A 19 11.46 -0.21 -4.28
N ASP A 20 12.49 0.60 -4.02
CA ASP A 20 12.30 2.03 -3.71
C ASP A 20 11.59 2.76 -4.84
N ARG A 21 12.08 2.59 -6.08
CA ARG A 21 11.52 3.26 -7.25
C ARG A 21 10.07 2.84 -7.49
N PHE A 22 9.81 1.54 -7.38
CA PHE A 22 8.48 0.97 -7.53
C PHE A 22 7.50 1.50 -6.47
N LEU A 23 7.89 1.52 -5.19
CA LEU A 23 7.03 2.01 -4.12
C LEU A 23 6.80 3.53 -4.22
N ALA A 24 7.81 4.29 -4.64
CA ALA A 24 7.66 5.73 -4.90
C ALA A 24 6.71 6.01 -6.07
N GLU A 25 6.73 5.19 -7.11
CA GLU A 25 5.81 5.31 -8.24
C GLU A 25 4.37 4.99 -7.83
N ILE A 26 4.17 3.92 -7.06
CA ILE A 26 2.85 3.60 -6.47
C ILE A 26 2.37 4.71 -5.55
N ASP A 27 3.24 5.25 -4.70
CA ASP A 27 2.89 6.34 -3.80
C ASP A 27 2.42 7.58 -4.57
N ALA A 28 3.12 7.92 -5.67
CA ALA A 28 2.82 9.08 -6.49
C ALA A 28 1.56 8.94 -7.35
N VAL A 29 1.14 7.72 -7.70
CA VAL A 29 -0.02 7.45 -8.58
C VAL A 29 -1.26 7.00 -7.82
N THR A 30 -1.14 6.72 -6.52
CA THR A 30 -2.30 6.30 -5.72
C THR A 30 -2.98 7.54 -5.16
N PRO A 31 -4.29 7.77 -5.44
CA PRO A 31 -5.01 8.91 -4.89
C PRO A 31 -5.43 8.64 -3.44
N TRP A 32 -4.46 8.64 -2.53
CA TRP A 32 -4.64 8.24 -1.12
C TRP A 32 -5.80 8.95 -0.43
N ALA A 33 -5.92 10.27 -0.58
CA ALA A 33 -6.97 11.05 0.06
C ALA A 33 -8.38 10.68 -0.45
N ALA A 34 -8.52 10.46 -1.77
CA ALA A 34 -9.81 10.06 -2.35
C ALA A 34 -10.21 8.65 -1.92
N LEU A 35 -9.25 7.71 -1.94
CA LEU A 35 -9.48 6.36 -1.45
C LEU A 35 -9.80 6.34 0.04
N ALA A 36 -9.06 7.08 0.86
CA ALA A 36 -9.35 7.19 2.28
C ALA A 36 -10.76 7.73 2.54
N ALA A 37 -11.19 8.77 1.81
CA ALA A 37 -12.55 9.33 1.94
C ALA A 37 -13.65 8.30 1.62
N GLU A 38 -13.43 7.42 0.64
CA GLU A 38 -14.36 6.33 0.28
C GLU A 38 -14.41 5.23 1.35
N LEU A 39 -13.29 4.96 2.03
CA LEU A 39 -13.19 3.92 3.06
C LEU A 39 -13.62 4.41 4.46
N GLU A 40 -13.50 5.71 4.73
CA GLU A 40 -13.78 6.37 6.02
C GLU A 40 -15.16 6.03 6.62
N PRO A 41 -16.26 5.89 5.86
CA PRO A 41 -17.56 5.54 6.42
C PRO A 41 -17.59 4.17 7.09
N PHE A 42 -16.76 3.23 6.62
CA PHE A 42 -16.70 1.85 7.09
C PHE A 42 -15.63 1.64 8.17
N TYR A 43 -14.64 2.53 8.23
CA TYR A 43 -13.49 2.37 9.13
C TYR A 43 -13.85 2.67 10.60
N PRO A 44 -13.32 1.91 11.58
CA PRO A 44 -13.61 2.14 12.99
C PRO A 44 -13.20 3.55 13.45
N LYS A 45 -14.12 4.29 14.09
CA LYS A 45 -13.91 5.69 14.50
C LYS A 45 -13.34 5.88 15.93
N GLY A 46 -12.80 4.82 16.54
CA GLY A 46 -12.10 4.90 17.83
C GLY A 46 -12.91 5.44 19.02
N LYS A 47 -14.25 5.38 18.99
CA LYS A 47 -15.13 6.00 20.02
C LYS A 47 -15.27 5.20 21.33
N GLY A 48 -14.48 4.14 21.53
CA GLY A 48 -14.59 3.24 22.69
C GLY A 48 -13.38 3.28 23.63
N ARG A 49 -13.50 2.65 24.81
CA ARG A 49 -12.34 2.36 25.67
C ARG A 49 -11.51 1.24 25.02
N GLY A 50 -10.36 1.60 24.44
CA GLY A 50 -9.44 0.66 23.80
C GLY A 50 -8.28 1.37 23.10
N ARG A 51 -7.33 0.59 22.56
CA ARG A 51 -6.27 1.14 21.69
C ARG A 51 -6.95 1.83 20.50
N PRO A 52 -6.61 3.09 20.17
CA PRO A 52 -7.17 3.75 19.01
C PRO A 52 -6.87 2.92 17.75
N PRO A 53 -7.81 2.88 16.79
CA PRO A 53 -7.56 2.22 15.52
C PRO A 53 -6.35 2.86 14.84
N ILE A 54 -5.59 2.04 14.12
CA ILE A 54 -4.47 2.50 13.32
C ILE A 54 -5.00 3.47 12.25
N GLY A 55 -4.20 4.43 11.80
CA GLY A 55 -4.64 5.36 10.75
C GLY A 55 -5.11 4.63 9.49
N LEU A 56 -6.25 5.05 8.93
CA LEU A 56 -6.84 4.44 7.73
C LEU A 56 -5.86 4.44 6.55
N GLU A 57 -5.19 5.56 6.29
CA GLU A 57 -4.23 5.65 5.19
C GLU A 57 -3.06 4.67 5.40
N ARG A 58 -2.60 4.47 6.64
CA ARG A 58 -1.55 3.50 6.96
C ARG A 58 -1.99 2.07 6.67
N MET A 59 -3.20 1.69 7.07
CA MET A 59 -3.75 0.37 6.77
C MET A 59 -3.93 0.17 5.26
N LEU A 60 -4.37 1.21 4.55
CA LEU A 60 -4.50 1.17 3.10
C LEU A 60 -3.14 1.01 2.41
N ARG A 61 -2.11 1.75 2.85
CA ARG A 61 -0.73 1.60 2.33
C ARG A 61 -0.18 0.21 2.60
N MET A 62 -0.36 -0.34 3.81
CA MET A 62 0.02 -1.71 4.14
C MET A 62 -0.66 -2.72 3.22
N TYR A 63 -1.97 -2.57 2.99
CA TYR A 63 -2.72 -3.43 2.09
C TYR A 63 -2.22 -3.31 0.64
N VAL A 64 -2.00 -2.10 0.12
CA VAL A 64 -1.45 -1.91 -1.24
C VAL A 64 -0.06 -2.55 -1.37
N ALA A 65 0.81 -2.40 -0.36
CA ALA A 65 2.13 -3.04 -0.35
C ALA A 65 2.02 -4.57 -0.34
N GLN A 66 1.12 -5.14 0.46
CA GLN A 66 0.82 -6.57 0.48
C GLN A 66 0.46 -7.07 -0.93
N GLN A 67 -0.46 -6.35 -1.59
CA GLN A 67 -0.96 -6.70 -2.92
C GLN A 67 0.10 -6.54 -4.02
N CYS A 68 0.93 -5.50 -3.94
CA CYS A 68 2.03 -5.26 -4.88
C CYS A 68 3.08 -6.37 -4.91
N PHE A 69 3.35 -6.99 -3.75
CA PHE A 69 4.41 -8.00 -3.61
C PHE A 69 3.87 -9.43 -3.43
N GLY A 70 2.55 -9.63 -3.47
CA GLY A 70 1.93 -10.95 -3.30
C GLY A 70 2.21 -11.57 -1.93
N LEU A 71 2.27 -10.74 -0.87
CA LEU A 71 2.60 -11.19 0.48
C LEU A 71 1.36 -11.70 1.23
N SER A 72 1.55 -12.66 2.12
CA SER A 72 0.54 -13.03 3.12
C SER A 72 0.38 -11.90 4.16
N ASP A 73 -0.59 -12.02 5.08
CA ASP A 73 -0.74 -11.04 6.18
C ASP A 73 0.50 -11.01 7.08
N GLU A 74 1.02 -12.19 7.43
CA GLU A 74 2.28 -12.34 8.17
C GLU A 74 3.48 -11.85 7.35
N GLY A 75 3.50 -12.14 6.04
CA GLY A 75 4.61 -11.75 5.18
C GLY A 75 4.76 -10.23 5.02
N ILE A 76 3.67 -9.47 5.03
CA ILE A 76 3.76 -8.00 5.00
C ILE A 76 4.09 -7.42 6.39
N GLU A 77 3.64 -8.06 7.47
CA GLU A 77 4.07 -7.72 8.83
C GLU A 77 5.59 -7.85 8.96
N ASP A 78 6.15 -9.03 8.64
CA ASP A 78 7.59 -9.29 8.65
C ASP A 78 8.34 -8.31 7.73
N ALA A 79 7.81 -8.05 6.53
CA ALA A 79 8.43 -7.14 5.58
C ALA A 79 8.52 -5.69 6.07
N ILE A 80 7.62 -5.24 6.96
CA ILE A 80 7.71 -3.91 7.59
C ILE A 80 8.89 -3.86 8.58
N TYR A 81 9.18 -4.95 9.29
CA TYR A 81 10.35 -5.02 10.18
C TYR A 81 11.66 -5.13 9.38
N ASP A 82 11.68 -5.96 8.35
CA ASP A 82 12.90 -6.30 7.61
C ASP A 82 13.26 -5.32 6.49
N SER A 83 12.29 -4.57 5.95
CA SER A 83 12.50 -3.69 4.80
C SER A 83 12.19 -2.23 5.10
N GLN A 84 13.23 -1.40 5.25
CA GLN A 84 13.09 0.04 5.40
C GLN A 84 12.28 0.68 4.25
N SER A 85 12.38 0.17 3.01
CA SER A 85 11.56 0.68 1.89
C SER A 85 10.06 0.45 2.07
N ILE A 86 9.65 -0.75 2.51
CA ILE A 86 8.23 -1.07 2.76
C ILE A 86 7.75 -0.32 4.00
N ARG A 87 8.55 -0.32 5.07
CA ARG A 87 8.27 0.45 6.29
C ARG A 87 8.02 1.93 6.01
N SER A 88 8.90 2.56 5.23
CA SER A 88 8.76 3.97 4.85
C SER A 88 7.51 4.22 4.02
N PHE A 89 7.21 3.32 3.07
CA PHE A 89 6.01 3.41 2.23
C PHE A 89 4.70 3.30 3.04
N VAL A 90 4.68 2.44 4.05
CA VAL A 90 3.53 2.30 4.97
C VAL A 90 3.45 3.46 5.96
N GLY A 91 4.56 4.17 6.20
CA GLY A 91 4.62 5.31 7.11
C GLY A 91 4.66 4.87 8.57
N ILE A 92 5.50 3.88 8.89
CA ILE A 92 5.75 3.37 10.24
C ILE A 92 7.15 3.79 10.69
N ASP A 93 7.22 4.39 11.88
CA ASP A 93 8.47 4.65 12.59
C ASP A 93 8.57 3.67 13.77
N LEU A 94 9.40 2.63 13.62
CA LEU A 94 9.59 1.60 14.65
C LEU A 94 10.22 2.15 15.94
N GLY A 95 10.78 3.36 15.94
CA GLY A 95 11.22 4.03 17.16
C GLY A 95 10.08 4.63 17.98
N ARG A 96 8.87 4.70 17.42
CA ARG A 96 7.69 5.34 18.03
C ARG A 96 6.49 4.42 18.15
N GLU A 97 6.34 3.47 17.23
CA GLU A 97 5.19 2.57 17.16
C GLU A 97 5.53 1.23 16.51
N ASP A 98 4.81 0.19 16.93
CA ASP A 98 4.90 -1.14 16.32
C ASP A 98 4.18 -1.19 14.97
N ALA A 99 4.59 -2.13 14.11
CA ALA A 99 3.83 -2.43 12.90
C ALA A 99 2.44 -2.99 13.25
N PRO A 100 1.41 -2.72 12.42
CA PRO A 100 0.16 -3.46 12.50
C PRO A 100 0.42 -4.96 12.38
N ASP A 101 -0.15 -5.76 13.28
CA ASP A 101 -0.04 -7.21 13.17
C ASP A 101 -0.91 -7.77 12.02
N ALA A 102 -0.60 -9.00 11.60
CA ALA A 102 -1.30 -9.73 10.57
C ALA A 102 -2.81 -9.82 10.84
N THR A 103 -3.22 -9.94 12.11
CA THR A 103 -4.64 -10.04 12.48
C THR A 103 -5.38 -8.72 12.28
N THR A 104 -4.70 -7.60 12.45
CA THR A 104 -5.20 -6.25 12.23
C THR A 104 -5.39 -6.00 10.73
N LEU A 105 -4.42 -6.44 9.90
CA LEU A 105 -4.58 -6.42 8.46
C LEU A 105 -5.71 -7.34 7.98
N LEU A 106 -5.83 -8.55 8.54
CA LEU A 106 -6.91 -9.48 8.22
C LEU A 106 -8.29 -8.85 8.47
N LYS A 107 -8.48 -8.16 9.60
CA LYS A 107 -9.73 -7.44 9.90
C LYS A 107 -10.00 -6.32 8.87
N PHE A 108 -8.95 -5.60 8.47
CA PHE A 108 -9.06 -4.57 7.45
C PHE A 108 -9.46 -5.15 6.08
N ARG A 109 -8.85 -6.24 5.63
CA ARG A 109 -9.22 -6.91 4.38
C ARG A 109 -10.67 -7.39 4.41
N ARG A 110 -11.11 -8.02 5.50
CA ARG A 110 -12.51 -8.45 5.65
C ARG A 110 -13.49 -7.29 5.56
N LEU A 111 -13.13 -6.13 6.11
CA LEU A 111 -13.90 -4.89 5.95
C LEU A 111 -13.98 -4.48 4.48
N LEU A 112 -12.85 -4.49 3.75
CA LEU A 112 -12.84 -4.17 2.32
C LEU A 112 -13.68 -5.15 1.50
N GLU A 113 -13.57 -6.45 1.76
CA GLU A 113 -14.33 -7.51 1.09
C GLU A 113 -15.83 -7.39 1.36
N THR A 114 -16.23 -7.20 2.63
CA THR A 114 -17.64 -7.08 3.05
C THR A 114 -18.35 -5.94 2.34
N HIS A 115 -17.62 -4.87 2.01
CA HIS A 115 -18.16 -3.68 1.37
C HIS A 115 -17.77 -3.56 -0.11
N GLU A 116 -17.20 -4.61 -0.71
CA GLU A 116 -16.76 -4.66 -2.11
C GLU A 116 -15.79 -3.52 -2.51
N LEU A 117 -15.01 -3.04 -1.54
CA LEU A 117 -14.11 -1.89 -1.68
C LEU A 117 -12.78 -2.28 -2.32
N THR A 118 -12.37 -3.55 -2.22
CA THR A 118 -11.15 -4.06 -2.86
C THR A 118 -11.13 -3.72 -4.35
N ARG A 119 -12.21 -4.08 -5.07
CA ARG A 119 -12.32 -3.82 -6.51
C ARG A 119 -12.23 -2.31 -6.83
N LYS A 120 -12.93 -1.48 -6.06
CA LYS A 120 -12.92 -0.02 -6.25
C LYS A 120 -11.55 0.60 -6.04
N ILE A 121 -10.78 0.13 -5.05
CA ILE A 121 -9.40 0.55 -4.80
C ILE A 121 -8.55 0.27 -6.04
N PHE A 122 -8.54 -0.98 -6.51
CA PHE A 122 -7.74 -1.39 -7.66
C PHE A 122 -8.16 -0.70 -8.96
N GLU A 123 -9.46 -0.55 -9.23
CA GLU A 123 -9.94 0.19 -10.40
C GLU A 123 -9.51 1.66 -10.37
N THR A 124 -9.53 2.29 -9.20
CA THR A 124 -9.10 3.67 -9.03
C THR A 124 -7.60 3.83 -9.24
N ILE A 125 -6.78 2.95 -8.67
CA ILE A 125 -5.32 2.94 -8.86
C ILE A 125 -4.99 2.63 -10.32
N ASN A 126 -5.61 1.61 -10.92
CA ASN A 126 -5.39 1.23 -12.31
C ASN A 126 -5.79 2.31 -13.30
N ARG A 127 -6.85 3.07 -13.02
CA ARG A 127 -7.23 4.22 -13.85
C ARG A 127 -6.13 5.27 -13.90
N GLN A 128 -5.47 5.56 -12.78
CA GLN A 128 -4.35 6.51 -12.75
C GLN A 128 -3.06 5.93 -13.35
N LEU A 129 -2.80 4.63 -13.14
CA LEU A 129 -1.67 3.94 -13.77
C LEU A 129 -1.81 3.86 -15.30
N ALA A 130 -3.04 3.69 -15.82
CA ALA A 130 -3.30 3.61 -17.25
C ALA A 130 -2.90 4.89 -18.00
N GLU A 131 -3.03 6.06 -17.37
CA GLU A 131 -2.54 7.35 -17.93
C GLU A 131 -1.02 7.36 -18.14
N LYS A 132 -0.30 6.52 -17.39
CA LYS A 132 1.16 6.32 -17.48
C LYS A 132 1.55 5.05 -18.24
N GLY A 133 0.58 4.34 -18.82
CA GLY A 133 0.82 3.06 -19.52
C GLY A 133 1.16 1.90 -18.59
N LEU A 134 0.74 1.94 -17.32
CA LEU A 134 1.00 0.89 -16.33
C LEU A 134 -0.32 0.25 -15.84
N LEU A 135 -0.23 -0.97 -15.28
CA LEU A 135 -1.36 -1.68 -14.68
C LEU A 135 -0.91 -2.44 -13.43
N MET A 136 -1.68 -2.35 -12.35
CA MET A 136 -1.53 -3.17 -11.16
C MET A 136 -2.43 -4.41 -11.25
N ARG A 137 -1.82 -5.59 -11.14
CA ARG A 137 -2.51 -6.86 -10.88
C ARG A 137 -2.16 -7.34 -9.47
N GLU A 138 -3.02 -8.16 -8.91
CA GLU A 138 -2.73 -8.88 -7.68
C GLU A 138 -1.38 -9.61 -7.82
N GLY A 139 -0.42 -9.25 -6.96
CA GLY A 139 0.93 -9.81 -6.95
C GLY A 139 1.97 -9.16 -7.86
N THR A 140 1.64 -8.24 -8.79
CA THR A 140 2.65 -7.56 -9.66
C THR A 140 2.06 -6.34 -10.39
N ILE A 141 2.82 -5.23 -10.50
CA ILE A 141 2.54 -4.19 -11.50
C ILE A 141 3.18 -4.59 -12.82
N VAL A 142 2.38 -4.60 -13.88
CA VAL A 142 2.79 -4.92 -15.24
C VAL A 142 2.66 -3.66 -16.09
N ASP A 143 3.63 -3.43 -16.98
CA ASP A 143 3.51 -2.40 -18.01
C ASP A 143 2.32 -2.73 -18.93
N ALA A 144 1.37 -1.80 -19.07
CA ALA A 144 0.15 -1.97 -19.86
C ALA A 144 0.45 -2.06 -21.36
N THR A 145 1.53 -1.41 -21.81
CA THR A 145 1.98 -1.42 -23.21
C THR A 145 2.67 -2.73 -23.60
N LEU A 146 3.07 -3.55 -22.61
CA LEU A 146 3.57 -4.91 -22.83
C LEU A 146 2.43 -5.94 -23.00
N ILE A 147 1.19 -5.60 -22.62
CA ILE A 147 0.01 -6.47 -22.74
C ILE A 147 -0.86 -6.12 -23.96
N ALA A 148 -0.72 -4.92 -24.54
CA ALA A 148 -1.27 -4.59 -25.86
C ALA A 148 -0.12 -4.66 -26.89
N ALA A 149 0.01 -5.61 -27.83
CA ALA A 149 -0.98 -6.34 -28.63
C ALA A 149 -0.31 -7.57 -29.34
N PRO A 150 -1.05 -8.41 -30.10
CA PRO A 150 -1.37 -8.05 -31.49
C PRO A 150 -2.87 -7.88 -31.76
N PRO A 151 -3.26 -7.17 -32.83
CA PRO A 151 -4.64 -7.07 -33.26
C PRO A 151 -5.11 -8.44 -33.75
N SER A 152 -6.23 -8.92 -33.21
CA SER A 152 -6.90 -10.07 -33.81
C SER A 152 -7.67 -9.60 -35.04
N THR A 153 -7.02 -9.63 -36.19
CA THR A 153 -7.69 -9.87 -37.46
C THR A 153 -8.33 -11.25 -37.41
N LYS A 154 -9.67 -11.29 -37.22
CA LYS A 154 -10.59 -12.03 -38.10
C LYS A 154 -12.03 -11.61 -37.85
#